data_AF-A0A0S2TDU2-F1
#
_entry.id   AF-A0A0S2TDU2-F1
#
_cell.length_a   1.000
_cell.length_b   1.000
_cell.length_c   1.000
_cell.angle_alpha   90.00
_cell.angle_beta   90.00
_cell.angle_gamma   90.00
#
_symmetry.space_group_name_H-M   'P 1'
#
loop_
_entity.id
_entity.type
_entity.pdbx_description
1 polymer ?
#
loop_
_entity_poly.entity_id
_entity_poly.type
_entity_poly.pdbx_seq_one_letter_code
_entity_poly.pdbx_strand_id
1 'polypeptide(L)'
;MITNESATEELAMVSRMLSYQLERDQPLPQAIKVLRDTLPEKYQSSINALERMASGNGQVNLVGYGYSSFGILNEFAEIVRAEGKDVSQLFACAQGGMRDAVVQARDYWSGFNSLIGYFGIVLMIAISISAIFSFYVLPPFQEMFDTMGGTLPGITAFVLGDNGIFPVVILILTLLVVVCVLCAYHIRVRVAQFRPLSRLASWIPGVKKLSDVYSYFLFVQYSTVLHKSGVPADAAIQHGEAFSNLKHANQKSLGLWRTAVNSAGQMGALLTELEYQCDQISSMFGKYMIIVRERLTLWVQVILGLLVGTLIVAMYLPIFKMGEVV
;
A
#
# COMPACT_ATOMS: atom_id res chain seq x y z
N MET A 1 8.35 8.57 13.51
CA MET A 1 7.32 9.57 13.84
C MET A 1 6.11 8.80 14.33
N ILE A 2 5.88 8.76 15.63
CA ILE A 2 4.84 7.94 16.26
C ILE A 2 3.55 8.75 16.17
N THR A 3 2.63 8.34 15.29
CA THR A 3 1.25 8.84 15.29
C THR A 3 0.64 8.58 16.65
N ASN A 4 0.01 9.57 17.28
CA ASN A 4 -0.69 9.34 18.54
C ASN A 4 -1.96 8.56 18.24
N GLU A 5 -1.90 7.24 18.39
CA GLU A 5 -2.99 6.31 18.09
C GLU A 5 -4.27 6.71 18.85
N SER A 6 -4.15 7.22 20.09
CA SER A 6 -5.29 7.71 20.87
C SER A 6 -5.95 8.94 20.25
N ALA A 7 -5.18 9.96 19.86
CA ALA A 7 -5.72 11.18 19.26
C ALA A 7 -6.49 10.86 17.97
N THR A 8 -6.02 9.85 17.26
CA THR A 8 -6.61 9.35 16.02
C THR A 8 -7.97 8.71 16.23
N GLU A 9 -8.06 7.80 17.21
CA GLU A 9 -9.32 7.16 17.59
C GLU A 9 -10.33 8.18 18.12
N GLU A 10 -9.86 9.17 18.87
CA GLU A 10 -10.67 10.27 19.39
C GLU A 10 -11.28 11.10 18.25
N LEU A 11 -10.49 11.53 17.27
CA LEU A 11 -11.00 12.27 16.11
C LEU A 11 -11.98 11.43 15.27
N ALA A 12 -11.70 10.14 15.07
CA ALA A 12 -12.59 9.23 14.35
C ALA A 12 -13.93 9.04 15.08
N MET A 13 -13.90 8.92 16.41
CA MET A 13 -15.10 8.86 17.25
C MET A 13 -15.91 10.16 17.15
N VAL A 14 -15.27 11.33 17.25
CA VAL A 14 -15.96 12.62 17.17
C VAL A 14 -16.56 12.84 15.78
N SER A 15 -15.81 12.50 14.72
CA SER A 15 -16.32 12.49 13.33
C SER A 15 -17.58 11.64 13.20
N ARG A 16 -17.61 10.47 13.87
CA ARG A 16 -18.77 9.58 13.89
C ARG A 16 -19.97 10.18 14.57
N MET A 17 -19.74 10.81 15.70
CA MET A 17 -20.82 11.43 16.43
C MET A 17 -21.35 12.65 15.69
N LEU A 18 -20.48 13.38 14.99
CA LEU A 18 -20.87 14.46 14.11
C LEU A 18 -21.74 13.93 12.97
N SER A 19 -21.34 12.86 12.27
CA SER A 19 -22.14 12.28 11.20
C SER A 19 -23.53 11.86 11.68
N TYR A 20 -23.65 11.27 12.88
CA TYR A 20 -24.96 10.90 13.45
C TYR A 20 -25.87 12.10 13.72
N GLN A 21 -25.33 13.28 14.04
CA GLN A 21 -26.14 14.49 14.18
C GLN A 21 -26.52 15.07 12.82
N LEU A 22 -25.60 15.03 11.85
CA LEU A 22 -25.84 15.54 10.49
C LEU A 22 -26.83 14.66 9.71
N GLU A 23 -26.84 13.34 9.93
CA GLU A 23 -27.84 12.41 9.40
C GLU A 23 -29.26 12.67 9.92
N ARG A 24 -29.40 13.46 11.00
CA ARG A 24 -30.69 13.91 11.54
C ARG A 24 -31.09 15.29 11.00
N ASP A 25 -30.52 15.70 9.88
CA ASP A 25 -30.73 17.00 9.23
C ASP A 25 -30.44 18.21 10.14
N GLN A 26 -29.57 18.04 11.15
CA GLN A 26 -29.17 19.16 11.99
C GLN A 26 -28.14 20.05 11.28
N PRO A 27 -28.29 21.38 11.33
CA PRO A 27 -27.28 22.30 10.83
C PRO A 27 -25.94 22.09 11.54
N LEU A 28 -24.83 22.17 10.80
CA LEU A 28 -23.48 21.95 11.31
C LEU A 28 -23.13 22.72 12.60
N PRO A 29 -23.48 24.02 12.76
CA PRO A 29 -23.22 24.72 14.02
C PRO A 29 -23.96 24.12 15.22
N GLN A 30 -25.18 23.62 15.00
CA GLN A 30 -25.98 22.98 16.03
C GLN A 30 -25.43 21.60 16.38
N ALA A 31 -25.05 20.82 15.38
CA ALA A 31 -24.43 19.51 15.56
C ALA A 31 -23.11 19.62 16.37
N ILE A 32 -22.25 20.59 16.05
CA ILE A 32 -21.01 20.86 16.79
C ILE A 32 -21.31 21.27 18.23
N LYS A 33 -22.33 22.10 18.47
CA LYS A 33 -22.75 22.47 19.82
C LYS A 33 -23.19 21.27 20.64
N VAL A 34 -24.03 20.39 20.07
CA VAL A 34 -24.47 19.15 20.75
C VAL A 34 -23.27 18.28 21.14
N LEU A 35 -22.25 18.17 20.28
CA LEU A 35 -21.03 17.42 20.59
C LEU A 35 -20.23 18.07 21.73
N ARG A 36 -20.09 19.40 21.70
CA ARG A 36 -19.37 20.16 22.73
C ARG A 36 -20.03 20.04 24.10
N ASP A 37 -21.36 19.98 24.14
CA ASP A 37 -22.15 19.86 25.36
C ASP A 37 -22.19 18.40 25.90
N THR A 38 -22.07 17.41 25.02
CA THR A 38 -22.19 15.98 25.38
C THR A 38 -20.85 15.32 25.71
N LEU A 39 -19.76 15.74 25.05
CA LEU A 39 -18.47 15.06 25.13
C LEU A 39 -17.53 15.65 26.19
N PRO A 40 -16.73 14.82 26.88
CA PRO A 40 -15.70 15.28 27.81
C PRO A 40 -14.70 16.27 27.19
N GLU A 41 -14.11 17.15 28.02
CA GLU A 41 -13.16 18.17 27.58
C GLU A 41 -11.98 17.63 26.76
N LYS A 42 -11.59 16.37 27.01
CA LYS A 42 -10.56 15.64 26.26
C LYS A 42 -10.77 15.71 24.74
N TYR A 43 -12.03 15.70 24.26
CA TYR A 43 -12.38 15.65 22.83
C TYR A 43 -12.52 17.03 22.17
N GLN A 44 -12.38 18.14 22.92
CA GLN A 44 -12.58 19.49 22.39
C GLN A 44 -11.57 19.85 21.29
N SER A 45 -10.35 19.32 21.37
CA SER A 45 -9.33 19.46 20.32
C SER A 45 -9.82 18.89 18.98
N SER A 46 -10.41 17.70 18.99
CA SER A 46 -10.97 17.02 17.83
C SER A 46 -12.23 17.73 17.29
N ILE A 47 -13.11 18.21 18.18
CA ILE A 47 -14.29 19.01 17.79
C ILE A 47 -13.85 20.29 17.09
N ASN A 48 -12.88 21.02 17.66
CA ASN A 48 -12.35 22.26 17.08
C ASN A 48 -11.66 22.01 15.73
N ALA A 49 -11.00 20.86 15.55
CA ALA A 49 -10.41 20.47 14.28
C ALA A 49 -11.49 20.29 13.20
N LEU A 50 -12.57 19.57 13.50
CA LEU A 50 -13.70 19.37 12.58
C LEU A 50 -14.43 20.70 12.27
N GLU A 51 -14.64 21.55 13.28
CA GLU A 51 -15.24 22.88 13.12
C GLU A 51 -14.39 23.79 12.20
N ARG A 52 -13.05 23.72 12.30
CA ARG A 52 -12.14 24.43 11.39
C ARG A 52 -12.21 23.90 9.96
N MET A 53 -12.25 22.58 9.78
CA MET A 53 -12.42 21.96 8.45
C MET A 53 -13.75 22.36 7.81
N ALA A 54 -14.81 22.39 8.61
CA ALA A 54 -16.16 22.78 8.22
C ALA A 54 -16.28 24.26 7.84
N SER A 55 -15.73 25.15 8.66
CA SER A 55 -15.83 26.61 8.48
C SER A 55 -14.90 27.17 7.40
N GLY A 56 -13.99 26.34 6.87
CA GLY A 56 -13.05 26.75 5.82
C GLY A 56 -11.89 27.63 6.30
N ASN A 57 -11.80 27.88 7.60
CA ASN A 57 -10.73 28.67 8.20
C ASN A 57 -9.54 27.79 8.61
N GLY A 58 -8.70 27.46 7.62
CA GLY A 58 -7.30 27.07 7.83
C GLY A 58 -6.94 25.65 7.38
N GLN A 59 -5.68 25.50 6.93
CA GLN A 59 -5.02 24.20 6.80
C GLN A 59 -5.05 23.52 8.17
N VAL A 60 -5.87 22.48 8.33
CA VAL A 60 -5.79 21.65 9.52
C VAL A 60 -4.52 20.82 9.41
N ASN A 61 -3.50 21.23 10.16
CA ASN A 61 -2.24 20.50 10.24
C ASN A 61 -2.50 19.22 11.05
N LEU A 62 -3.01 18.17 10.39
CA LEU A 62 -3.35 16.87 10.98
C LEU A 62 -2.11 16.03 11.34
N VAL A 63 -0.94 16.67 11.50
CA VAL A 63 0.34 16.06 11.85
C VAL A 63 0.26 15.55 13.29
N GLY A 64 -0.33 14.37 13.46
CA GLY A 64 -0.57 13.74 14.76
C GLY A 64 -1.68 12.69 14.75
N TYR A 65 -2.63 12.79 13.81
CA TYR A 65 -3.74 11.85 13.64
C TYR A 65 -3.37 10.80 12.58
N GLY A 66 -3.19 9.54 13.01
CA GLY A 66 -2.79 8.38 12.20
C GLY A 66 -3.84 7.88 11.19
N TYR A 67 -5.04 8.47 11.15
CA TYR A 67 -6.03 8.28 10.09
C TYR A 67 -5.82 9.36 9.04
N SER A 68 -4.97 9.06 8.09
CA SER A 68 -4.54 9.97 7.02
C SER A 68 -5.61 10.29 5.97
N SER A 69 -6.81 9.70 6.06
CA SER A 69 -7.96 10.02 5.19
C SER A 69 -8.54 11.42 5.46
N PHE A 70 -8.33 12.00 6.64
CA PHE A 70 -8.78 13.38 6.92
C PHE A 70 -8.11 14.43 6.02
N GLY A 71 -6.90 14.16 5.53
CA GLY A 71 -6.22 15.07 4.61
C GLY A 71 -6.97 15.22 3.28
N ILE A 72 -7.41 14.10 2.69
CA ILE A 72 -8.21 14.13 1.44
C ILE A 72 -9.63 14.64 1.71
N LEU A 73 -10.16 14.46 2.93
CA LEU A 73 -11.47 15.01 3.32
C LEU A 73 -11.46 16.54 3.36
N ASN A 74 -10.35 17.18 3.75
CA ASN A 74 -10.19 18.64 3.64
C ASN A 74 -10.23 19.09 2.17
N GLU A 75 -9.52 18.39 1.28
CA GLU A 75 -9.52 18.67 -0.15
C GLU A 75 -10.93 18.52 -0.75
N PHE A 76 -11.70 17.51 -0.32
CA PHE A 76 -13.11 17.38 -0.70
C PHE A 76 -13.98 18.51 -0.14
N ALA A 77 -13.75 18.94 1.10
CA ALA A 77 -14.48 20.06 1.69
C ALA A 77 -14.24 21.37 0.93
N GLU A 78 -13.05 21.58 0.39
CA GLU A 78 -12.74 22.73 -0.47
C GLU A 78 -13.53 22.67 -1.79
N ILE A 79 -13.64 21.50 -2.42
CA ILE A 79 -14.42 21.31 -3.66
C ILE A 79 -15.91 21.53 -3.41
N VAL A 80 -16.46 20.91 -2.37
CA VAL A 80 -17.88 21.07 -1.99
C VAL A 80 -18.22 22.54 -1.75
N ARG A 81 -17.32 23.28 -1.08
CA ARG A 81 -17.46 24.74 -0.88
C ARG A 81 -17.35 25.53 -2.18
N ALA A 82 -16.41 25.19 -3.07
CA ALA A 82 -16.25 25.85 -4.36
C ALA A 82 -17.49 25.71 -5.24
N GLU A 83 -18.21 24.59 -5.12
CA GLU A 83 -19.49 24.31 -5.77
C GLU A 83 -20.71 24.94 -5.05
N GLY A 84 -20.48 25.73 -4.00
CA GLY A 84 -21.52 26.41 -3.23
C GLY A 84 -22.42 25.46 -2.42
N LYS A 85 -21.93 24.25 -2.11
CA LYS A 85 -22.67 23.23 -1.36
C LYS A 85 -22.27 23.23 0.12
N ASP A 86 -23.19 22.75 0.95
CA ASP A 86 -22.94 22.59 2.39
C ASP A 86 -22.05 21.37 2.66
N VAL A 87 -21.03 21.57 3.50
CA VAL A 87 -20.03 20.53 3.82
C VAL A 87 -20.61 19.47 4.77
N SER A 88 -21.75 19.74 5.41
CA SER A 88 -22.44 18.78 6.29
C SER A 88 -22.67 17.43 5.62
N GLN A 89 -23.13 17.43 4.36
CA GLN A 89 -23.39 16.19 3.62
C GLN A 89 -22.10 15.40 3.33
N LEU A 90 -20.97 16.09 3.16
CA LEU A 90 -19.66 15.45 3.00
C LEU A 90 -19.23 14.74 4.28
N PHE A 91 -19.37 15.38 5.44
CA PHE A 91 -19.04 14.75 6.72
C PHE A 91 -19.96 13.57 7.03
N ALA A 92 -21.25 13.65 6.69
CA ALA A 92 -22.18 12.53 6.81
C ALA A 92 -21.75 11.35 5.92
N CYS A 93 -21.45 11.61 4.64
CA CYS A 93 -21.05 10.57 3.69
C CYS A 93 -19.65 9.98 3.94
N ALA A 94 -18.72 10.77 4.49
CA ALA A 94 -17.36 10.33 4.76
C ALA A 94 -17.29 9.23 5.83
N GLN A 95 -18.15 9.28 6.84
CA GLN A 95 -18.16 8.31 7.93
C GLN A 95 -18.47 6.89 7.46
N GLY A 96 -19.53 6.74 6.66
CA GLY A 96 -19.96 5.46 6.11
C GLY A 96 -19.14 5.09 4.88
N GLY A 97 -19.30 5.85 3.80
CA GLY A 97 -18.76 5.50 2.48
C GLY A 97 -17.23 5.52 2.43
N MET A 98 -16.59 6.55 2.96
CA MET A 98 -15.13 6.68 2.85
C MET A 98 -14.39 5.73 3.78
N ARG A 99 -14.90 5.50 5.00
CA ARG A 99 -14.36 4.50 5.91
C ARG A 99 -14.43 3.11 5.29
N ASP A 100 -15.59 2.74 4.73
CA ASP A 100 -15.80 1.43 4.11
C ASP A 100 -14.90 1.28 2.88
N ALA A 101 -14.70 2.34 2.10
CA ALA A 101 -13.76 2.36 0.99
C ALA A 101 -12.28 2.20 1.43
N VAL A 102 -11.87 2.82 2.55
CA VAL A 102 -10.53 2.63 3.12
C VAL A 102 -10.33 1.19 3.60
N VAL A 103 -11.34 0.61 4.25
CA VAL A 103 -11.31 -0.79 4.68
C VAL A 103 -11.21 -1.71 3.47
N GLN A 104 -12.03 -1.49 2.44
CA GLN A 104 -12.01 -2.26 1.20
C GLN A 104 -10.65 -2.17 0.49
N ALA A 105 -10.05 -0.98 0.43
CA ALA A 105 -8.68 -0.80 -0.07
C ALA A 105 -7.66 -1.58 0.75
N ARG A 106 -7.76 -1.55 2.08
CA ARG A 106 -6.87 -2.31 2.97
C ARG A 106 -7.03 -3.81 2.74
N ASP A 107 -8.24 -4.30 2.54
CA ASP A 107 -8.55 -5.70 2.30
C ASP A 107 -8.00 -6.16 0.96
N TYR A 108 -8.11 -5.34 -0.08
CA TYR A 108 -7.43 -5.57 -1.36
C TYR A 108 -5.93 -5.75 -1.17
N TRP A 109 -5.27 -4.82 -0.48
CA TRP A 109 -3.82 -4.87 -0.25
C TRP A 109 -3.37 -5.87 0.83
N SER A 110 -4.29 -6.47 1.58
CA SER A 110 -3.97 -7.44 2.64
C SER A 110 -3.24 -8.67 2.08
N GLY A 111 -3.67 -9.17 0.92
CA GLY A 111 -3.04 -10.31 0.25
C GLY A 111 -1.59 -10.03 -0.16
N PHE A 112 -1.25 -8.77 -0.46
CA PHE A 112 0.10 -8.34 -0.79
C PHE A 112 1.01 -8.31 0.45
N ASN A 113 0.47 -7.86 1.58
CA ASN A 113 1.19 -7.88 2.86
C ASN A 113 1.56 -9.30 3.28
N SER A 114 0.62 -10.24 3.15
CA SER A 114 0.88 -11.66 3.42
C SER A 114 1.96 -12.23 2.50
N LEU A 115 1.95 -11.83 1.22
CA LEU A 115 2.96 -12.25 0.26
C LEU A 115 4.35 -11.74 0.61
N ILE A 116 4.49 -10.47 0.98
CA ILE A 116 5.79 -9.91 1.40
C ILE A 116 6.26 -10.57 2.69
N GLY A 117 5.36 -10.88 3.63
CA GLY A 117 5.70 -11.61 4.85
C GLY A 117 6.30 -12.99 4.55
N TYR A 118 5.65 -13.77 3.67
CA TYR A 118 6.18 -15.05 3.19
C TYR A 118 7.58 -14.88 2.58
N PHE A 119 7.73 -13.91 1.67
CA PHE A 119 9.01 -13.66 1.01
C PHE A 119 10.12 -13.25 1.99
N GLY A 120 9.80 -12.39 2.95
CA GLY A 120 10.72 -11.97 3.99
C GLY A 120 11.26 -13.15 4.80
N ILE A 121 10.38 -14.10 5.17
CA ILE A 121 10.79 -15.32 5.88
C ILE A 121 11.72 -16.18 5.01
N VAL A 122 11.38 -16.40 3.74
CA VAL A 122 12.22 -17.21 2.84
C VAL A 122 13.61 -16.59 2.65
N LEU A 123 13.69 -15.27 2.46
CA LEU A 123 14.97 -14.57 2.34
C LEU A 123 15.78 -14.61 3.64
N MET A 124 15.12 -14.46 4.79
CA MET A 124 15.78 -14.60 6.10
C MET A 124 16.42 -15.98 6.26
N ILE A 125 15.72 -17.05 5.85
CA ILE A 125 16.27 -18.41 5.84
C ILE A 125 17.47 -18.51 4.88
N ALA A 126 17.34 -17.96 3.66
CA ALA A 126 18.43 -17.98 2.68
C ALA A 126 19.69 -17.23 3.16
N ILE A 127 19.52 -16.06 3.79
CA ILE A 127 20.60 -15.29 4.43
C ILE A 127 21.25 -16.13 5.54
N SER A 128 20.44 -16.76 6.40
CA SER A 128 20.92 -17.57 7.51
C SER A 128 21.75 -18.76 7.04
N ILE A 129 21.24 -19.53 6.07
CA ILE A 129 21.97 -20.66 5.47
C ILE A 129 23.28 -20.18 4.83
N SER A 130 23.23 -19.07 4.09
CA SER A 130 24.42 -18.52 3.43
C SER A 130 25.47 -18.06 4.43
N ALA A 131 25.06 -17.43 5.54
CA ALA A 131 25.95 -16.98 6.60
C ALA A 131 26.57 -18.17 7.35
N ILE A 132 25.77 -19.17 7.73
CA ILE A 132 26.27 -20.37 8.41
C ILE A 132 27.31 -21.06 7.53
N PHE A 133 27.02 -21.20 6.23
CA PHE A 133 27.95 -21.81 5.29
C PHE A 133 29.27 -21.03 5.22
N SER A 134 29.20 -19.71 5.06
CA SER A 134 30.39 -18.87 4.92
C SER A 134 31.25 -18.81 6.19
N PHE A 135 30.65 -18.79 7.37
CA PHE A 135 31.40 -18.63 8.63
C PHE A 135 31.84 -19.95 9.27
N TYR A 136 31.10 -21.05 9.06
CA TYR A 136 31.36 -22.30 9.77
C TYR A 136 31.76 -23.46 8.86
N VAL A 137 31.17 -23.55 7.67
CA VAL A 137 31.44 -24.69 6.78
C VAL A 137 32.70 -24.44 5.95
N LEU A 138 32.90 -23.20 5.49
CA LEU A 138 34.01 -22.85 4.61
C LEU A 138 35.40 -22.98 5.26
N PRO A 139 35.69 -22.42 6.46
CA PRO A 139 37.06 -22.43 6.98
C PRO A 139 37.66 -23.84 7.13
N PRO A 140 36.92 -24.86 7.63
CA PRO A 140 37.40 -26.23 7.67
C PRO A 140 37.79 -26.82 6.30
N PHE A 141 37.07 -26.47 5.23
CA PHE A 141 37.41 -26.93 3.88
C PHE A 141 38.69 -26.28 3.35
N GLN A 142 38.93 -25.01 3.67
CA GLN A 142 40.15 -24.31 3.28
C GLN A 142 41.37 -24.94 3.97
N GLU A 143 41.31 -25.11 5.30
CA GLU A 143 42.40 -25.72 6.08
C GLU A 143 42.79 -27.12 5.57
N MET A 144 41.81 -27.93 5.19
CA MET A 144 42.03 -29.27 4.65
C MET A 144 42.76 -29.24 3.29
N PHE A 145 42.39 -28.32 2.39
CA PHE A 145 43.06 -28.17 1.09
C PHE A 145 44.47 -27.59 1.22
N ASP A 146 44.65 -26.61 2.12
CA ASP A 146 45.95 -26.03 2.44
C ASP A 146 46.91 -27.10 2.98
N THR A 147 46.40 -28.02 3.81
CA THR A 147 47.18 -29.15 4.35
C THR A 147 47.58 -30.16 3.27
N MET A 148 46.75 -30.36 2.24
CA MET A 148 47.04 -31.24 1.10
C MET A 148 47.95 -30.57 0.04
N GLY A 149 48.36 -29.32 0.24
CA GLY A 149 49.13 -28.55 -0.74
C GLY A 149 48.36 -28.22 -2.02
N GLY A 150 47.02 -28.29 -1.98
CA GLY A 150 46.14 -28.08 -3.11
C GLY A 150 45.39 -26.75 -3.02
N THR A 151 45.08 -26.13 -4.15
CA THR A 151 44.20 -24.96 -4.21
C THR A 151 42.75 -25.40 -4.37
N LEU A 152 41.81 -24.64 -3.78
CA LEU A 152 40.37 -24.89 -3.93
C LEU A 152 39.95 -24.99 -5.41
N PRO A 153 39.00 -25.88 -5.75
CA PRO A 153 38.47 -25.99 -7.11
C PRO A 153 37.88 -24.65 -7.60
N GLY A 154 38.01 -24.32 -8.89
CA GLY A 154 37.65 -22.99 -9.42
C GLY A 154 36.25 -22.47 -9.06
N ILE A 155 35.21 -23.31 -9.09
CA ILE A 155 33.84 -22.91 -8.68
C ILE A 155 33.79 -22.66 -7.16
N THR A 156 34.39 -23.53 -6.35
CA THR A 156 34.50 -23.36 -4.90
C THR A 156 35.29 -22.09 -4.57
N ALA A 157 36.42 -21.83 -5.22
CA ALA A 157 37.23 -20.63 -5.04
C ALA A 157 36.51 -19.34 -5.49
N PHE A 158 35.75 -19.39 -6.59
CA PHE A 158 34.94 -18.25 -7.06
C PHE A 158 33.79 -17.94 -6.10
N VAL A 159 33.14 -18.98 -5.59
CA VAL A 159 32.02 -18.83 -4.69
C VAL A 159 32.50 -18.43 -3.28
N LEU A 160 33.70 -18.85 -2.88
CA LEU A 160 34.14 -18.94 -1.48
C LEU A 160 35.57 -18.43 -1.20
N GLY A 161 36.25 -17.79 -2.14
CA GLY A 161 37.53 -17.12 -1.87
C GLY A 161 37.36 -15.81 -1.08
N ASP A 162 38.47 -15.13 -0.78
CA ASP A 162 38.46 -13.84 -0.04
C ASP A 162 37.61 -12.75 -0.73
N ASN A 163 37.50 -12.82 -2.06
CA ASN A 163 36.61 -11.99 -2.89
C ASN A 163 35.42 -12.80 -3.45
N GLY A 164 35.02 -13.85 -2.74
CA GLY A 164 33.97 -14.76 -3.16
C GLY A 164 32.60 -14.08 -3.28
N ILE A 165 31.69 -14.74 -3.98
CA ILE A 165 30.36 -14.18 -4.24
C ILE A 165 29.46 -14.16 -2.99
N PHE A 166 29.74 -14.96 -1.95
CA PHE A 166 28.83 -15.12 -0.78
C PHE A 166 28.60 -13.86 0.07
N PRO A 167 29.62 -13.07 0.46
CA PRO A 167 29.39 -11.78 1.12
C PRO A 167 28.54 -10.83 0.28
N VAL A 168 28.75 -10.83 -1.05
CA VAL A 168 27.96 -10.04 -2.00
C VAL A 168 26.52 -10.56 -2.08
N VAL A 169 26.31 -11.88 -2.11
CA VAL A 169 24.97 -12.51 -2.09
C VAL A 169 24.23 -12.18 -0.80
N ILE A 170 24.89 -12.28 0.37
CA ILE A 170 24.29 -11.91 1.65
C ILE A 170 23.90 -10.43 1.66
N LEU A 171 24.76 -9.55 1.16
CA LEU A 171 24.47 -8.12 1.03
C LEU A 171 23.26 -7.87 0.10
N ILE A 172 23.22 -8.52 -1.07
CA ILE A 172 22.11 -8.42 -2.02
C ILE A 172 20.81 -8.92 -1.39
N LEU A 173 20.81 -10.08 -0.75
CA LEU A 173 19.63 -10.64 -0.08
C LEU A 173 19.14 -9.72 1.05
N THR A 174 20.06 -9.16 1.83
CA THR A 174 19.73 -8.22 2.91
C THR A 174 19.14 -6.92 2.36
N LEU A 175 19.76 -6.33 1.34
CA LEU A 175 19.24 -5.15 0.65
C LEU A 175 17.83 -5.42 0.11
N LEU A 176 17.62 -6.60 -0.46
CA LEU A 176 16.35 -7.01 -1.04
C LEU A 176 15.25 -7.14 0.03
N VAL A 177 15.56 -7.68 1.21
CA VAL A 177 14.65 -7.67 2.37
C VAL A 177 14.29 -6.24 2.78
N VAL A 178 15.29 -5.35 2.91
CA VAL A 178 15.06 -3.94 3.30
C VAL A 178 14.17 -3.23 2.29
N VAL A 179 14.41 -3.40 0.98
CA VAL A 179 13.59 -2.83 -0.09
C VAL A 179 12.15 -3.35 -0.02
N CYS A 180 11.95 -4.65 0.24
CA CYS A 180 10.61 -5.23 0.40
C CYS A 180 9.88 -4.63 1.62
N VAL A 181 10.55 -4.47 2.76
CA VAL A 181 9.96 -3.86 3.97
C VAL A 181 9.59 -2.40 3.73
N LEU A 182 10.49 -1.61 3.14
CA LEU A 182 10.23 -0.21 2.80
C LEU A 182 9.07 -0.07 1.80
N CYS A 183 9.00 -0.94 0.79
CA CYS A 183 7.90 -0.98 -0.15
C CYS A 183 6.57 -1.34 0.52
N ALA A 184 6.56 -2.35 1.38
CA ALA A 184 5.38 -2.75 2.17
C ALA A 184 4.89 -1.59 3.03
N TYR A 185 5.81 -0.93 3.73
CA TYR A 185 5.54 0.22 4.56
C TYR A 185 4.96 1.37 3.74
N HIS A 186 5.59 1.72 2.61
CA HIS A 186 5.13 2.81 1.76
C HIS A 186 3.73 2.54 1.19
N ILE A 187 3.44 1.32 0.73
CA ILE A 187 2.11 0.93 0.26
C ILE A 187 1.08 1.01 1.39
N ARG A 188 1.37 0.43 2.56
CA ARG A 188 0.47 0.48 3.73
C ARG A 188 0.12 1.90 4.12
N VAL A 189 1.11 2.79 4.19
CA VAL A 189 0.89 4.19 4.51
C VAL A 189 -0.02 4.82 3.46
N ARG A 190 0.30 4.73 2.16
CA ARG A 190 -0.52 5.34 1.09
C ARG A 190 -1.96 4.84 1.04
N VAL A 191 -2.16 3.54 1.25
CA VAL A 191 -3.50 2.93 1.32
C VAL A 191 -4.27 3.46 2.53
N ALA A 192 -3.62 3.59 3.69
CA ALA A 192 -4.22 4.21 4.87
C ALA A 192 -4.50 5.70 4.68
N GLN A 193 -3.76 6.40 3.81
CA GLN A 193 -4.04 7.80 3.46
C GLN A 193 -5.18 7.94 2.45
N PHE A 194 -5.68 6.82 1.91
CA PHE A 194 -6.63 6.83 0.82
C PHE A 194 -6.12 7.70 -0.34
N ARG A 195 -4.83 7.56 -0.69
CA ARG A 195 -4.14 8.36 -1.70
C ARG A 195 -3.53 7.47 -2.77
N PRO A 196 -3.35 7.97 -4.00
CA PRO A 196 -2.71 7.20 -5.05
C PRO A 196 -1.27 6.81 -4.67
N LEU A 197 -0.86 5.66 -5.19
CA LEU A 197 0.51 5.17 -5.05
C LEU A 197 1.48 6.10 -5.78
N SER A 198 2.66 6.30 -5.19
CA SER A 198 3.73 7.09 -5.83
C SER A 198 4.24 6.40 -7.09
N ARG A 199 4.74 7.18 -8.06
CA ARG A 199 5.38 6.66 -9.29
C ARG A 199 6.51 5.65 -9.02
N LEU A 200 7.26 5.83 -7.93
CA LEU A 200 8.33 4.91 -7.50
C LEU A 200 7.79 3.51 -7.19
N ALA A 201 6.64 3.40 -6.53
CA ALA A 201 6.03 2.11 -6.21
C ALA A 201 5.50 1.40 -7.48
N SER A 202 5.03 2.15 -8.47
CA SER A 202 4.57 1.64 -9.76
C SER A 202 5.68 1.14 -10.68
N TRP A 203 6.95 1.34 -10.31
CA TRP A 203 8.11 0.84 -11.07
C TRP A 203 8.39 -0.65 -10.83
N ILE A 204 7.88 -1.20 -9.72
CA ILE A 204 8.09 -2.61 -9.38
C ILE A 204 7.36 -3.50 -10.41
N PRO A 205 8.06 -4.44 -11.07
CA PRO A 205 7.44 -5.37 -12.02
C PRO A 205 6.27 -6.12 -11.39
N GLY A 206 5.11 -6.09 -12.05
CA GLY A 206 3.88 -6.70 -11.54
C GLY A 206 3.00 -5.76 -10.69
N VAL A 207 3.57 -4.86 -9.89
CA VAL A 207 2.82 -3.91 -9.05
C VAL A 207 2.15 -2.81 -9.87
N LYS A 208 2.71 -2.44 -11.03
CA LYS A 208 2.15 -1.40 -11.91
C LYS A 208 0.66 -1.59 -12.21
N LYS A 209 0.25 -2.78 -12.67
CA LYS A 209 -1.17 -3.04 -13.01
C LYS A 209 -2.07 -2.97 -11.78
N LEU A 210 -1.57 -3.41 -10.63
CA LEU A 210 -2.29 -3.34 -9.37
C LEU A 210 -2.46 -1.89 -8.90
N SER A 211 -1.43 -1.07 -9.10
CA SER A 211 -1.46 0.37 -8.88
C SER A 211 -2.48 1.06 -9.79
N ASP A 212 -2.56 0.68 -11.07
CA ASP A 212 -3.52 1.25 -12.02
C ASP A 212 -4.98 0.94 -11.60
N VAL A 213 -5.25 -0.30 -11.19
CA VAL A 213 -6.57 -0.72 -10.68
C VAL A 213 -6.89 -0.01 -9.37
N TYR A 214 -5.90 0.20 -8.49
CA TYR A 214 -6.08 0.97 -7.26
C TYR A 214 -6.35 2.46 -7.52
N SER A 215 -5.66 3.09 -8.47
CA SER A 215 -5.98 4.45 -8.91
C SER A 215 -7.42 4.53 -9.45
N TYR A 216 -7.86 3.52 -10.20
CA TYR A 216 -9.22 3.46 -10.69
C TYR A 216 -10.26 3.25 -9.57
N PHE A 217 -9.92 2.45 -8.55
CA PHE A 217 -10.71 2.36 -7.32
C PHE A 217 -10.88 3.71 -6.62
N LEU A 218 -9.78 4.46 -6.44
CA LEU A 218 -9.83 5.79 -5.86
C LEU A 218 -10.69 6.75 -6.69
N PHE A 219 -10.59 6.70 -8.03
CA PHE A 219 -11.44 7.48 -8.92
C PHE A 219 -12.93 7.24 -8.65
N VAL A 220 -13.35 5.97 -8.61
CA VAL A 220 -14.75 5.60 -8.35
C VAL A 220 -15.19 6.12 -6.99
N GLN A 221 -14.38 5.88 -5.95
CA GLN A 221 -14.74 6.27 -4.58
C GLN A 221 -14.76 7.78 -4.36
N TYR A 222 -13.81 8.52 -4.93
CA TYR A 222 -13.79 9.98 -4.86
C TYR A 222 -15.01 10.57 -5.56
N SER A 223 -15.35 10.06 -6.75
CA SER A 223 -16.52 10.50 -7.51
C SER A 223 -17.81 10.21 -6.74
N THR A 224 -17.92 9.03 -6.10
CA THR A 224 -19.06 8.66 -5.26
C THR A 224 -19.21 9.59 -4.06
N VAL A 225 -18.13 9.84 -3.32
CA VAL A 225 -18.17 10.71 -2.12
C VAL A 225 -18.53 12.14 -2.49
N LEU A 226 -17.91 12.71 -3.53
CA LEU A 226 -18.20 14.07 -3.98
C LEU A 226 -19.66 14.19 -4.45
N HIS A 227 -20.14 13.26 -5.27
CA HIS A 227 -21.49 13.32 -5.80
C HIS A 227 -22.57 13.12 -4.71
N LYS A 228 -22.36 12.19 -3.77
CA LYS A 228 -23.23 12.01 -2.59
C LYS A 228 -23.25 13.24 -1.67
N SER A 229 -22.20 14.07 -1.72
CA SER A 229 -22.10 15.34 -0.99
C SER A 229 -22.77 16.52 -1.71
N GLY A 230 -23.48 16.27 -2.82
CA GLY A 230 -24.22 17.29 -3.56
C GLY A 230 -23.46 17.97 -4.70
N VAL A 231 -22.22 17.54 -4.98
CA VAL A 231 -21.44 18.03 -6.13
C VAL A 231 -22.05 17.51 -7.44
N PRO A 232 -22.20 18.34 -8.50
CA PRO A 232 -22.69 17.90 -9.80
C PRO A 232 -21.88 16.73 -10.37
N ALA A 233 -22.53 15.86 -11.14
CA ALA A 233 -21.91 14.66 -11.71
C ALA A 233 -20.62 14.96 -12.48
N ASP A 234 -20.64 15.96 -13.37
CA ASP A 234 -19.49 16.32 -14.20
C ASP A 234 -18.29 16.80 -13.35
N ALA A 235 -18.55 17.64 -12.35
CA ALA A 235 -17.52 18.12 -11.43
C ALA A 235 -16.96 16.98 -10.56
N ALA A 236 -17.83 16.10 -10.05
CA ALA A 236 -17.43 14.96 -9.23
C ALA A 236 -16.49 14.01 -10.00
N ILE A 237 -16.81 13.71 -11.27
CA ILE A 237 -15.97 12.90 -12.16
C ILE A 237 -14.62 13.59 -12.43
N GLN A 238 -14.65 14.87 -12.80
CA GLN A 238 -13.43 15.63 -13.13
C GLN A 238 -12.47 15.70 -11.93
N HIS A 239 -12.98 16.00 -10.74
CA HIS A 239 -12.18 16.02 -9.53
C HIS A 239 -11.71 14.60 -9.16
N GLY A 240 -12.59 13.60 -9.22
CA GLY A 240 -12.22 12.20 -8.99
C GLY A 240 -11.03 11.76 -9.84
N GLU A 241 -11.00 12.11 -11.13
CA GLU A 241 -9.89 11.79 -12.03
C GLU A 241 -8.58 12.52 -11.66
N ALA A 242 -8.68 13.78 -11.24
CA ALA A 242 -7.53 14.60 -10.88
C ALA A 242 -6.83 14.05 -9.62
N PHE A 243 -7.60 13.72 -8.57
CA PHE A 243 -7.03 13.25 -7.29
C PHE A 243 -6.56 11.81 -7.32
N SER A 244 -7.18 10.96 -8.14
CA SER A 244 -6.85 9.52 -8.21
C SER A 244 -5.60 9.22 -9.03
N ASN A 245 -5.01 10.24 -9.68
CA ASN A 245 -3.89 10.10 -10.61
C ASN A 245 -4.21 9.18 -11.81
N LEU A 246 -5.49 9.05 -12.18
CA LEU A 246 -5.97 8.17 -13.25
C LEU A 246 -5.39 8.52 -14.62
N LYS A 247 -5.04 9.79 -14.86
CA LYS A 247 -4.41 10.25 -16.12
C LYS A 247 -3.16 9.48 -16.52
N HIS A 248 -2.48 8.84 -15.57
CA HIS A 248 -1.28 8.04 -15.81
C HIS A 248 -1.55 6.54 -15.92
N ALA A 249 -2.77 6.08 -15.63
CA ALA A 249 -3.18 4.69 -15.79
C ALA A 249 -3.45 4.38 -17.27
N ASN A 250 -3.26 3.11 -17.68
CA ASN A 250 -3.33 2.69 -19.08
C ASN A 250 -4.69 3.03 -19.73
N GLN A 251 -4.71 4.08 -20.56
CA GLN A 251 -5.90 4.70 -21.14
C GLN A 251 -6.72 3.75 -22.04
N LYS A 252 -6.07 2.74 -22.65
CA LYS A 252 -6.72 1.86 -23.62
C LYS A 252 -7.70 0.87 -23.00
N SER A 253 -7.47 0.41 -21.76
CA SER A 253 -8.40 -0.47 -21.04
C SER A 253 -9.47 0.29 -20.24
N LEU A 254 -9.19 1.56 -19.89
CA LEU A 254 -10.07 2.40 -19.09
C LEU A 254 -11.07 3.22 -19.92
N GLY A 255 -10.89 3.28 -21.25
CA GLY A 255 -11.74 4.08 -22.13
C GLY A 255 -13.23 3.71 -22.07
N LEU A 256 -13.55 2.41 -22.11
CA LEU A 256 -14.95 1.94 -22.04
C LEU A 256 -15.61 2.33 -20.71
N TRP A 257 -14.92 2.07 -19.61
CA TRP A 257 -15.41 2.38 -18.28
C TRP A 257 -15.60 3.88 -18.06
N ARG A 258 -14.67 4.70 -18.55
CA ARG A 258 -14.77 6.15 -18.50
C ARG A 258 -15.99 6.66 -19.28
N THR A 259 -16.21 6.11 -20.48
CA THR A 259 -17.40 6.44 -21.28
C THR A 259 -18.68 6.04 -20.54
N ALA A 260 -18.70 4.87 -19.89
CA ALA A 260 -19.85 4.45 -19.10
C ALA A 260 -20.15 5.42 -17.94
N VAL A 261 -19.12 5.84 -17.17
CA VAL A 261 -19.31 6.82 -16.08
C VAL A 261 -19.84 8.16 -16.60
N ASN A 262 -19.22 8.70 -17.66
CA ASN A 262 -19.66 9.96 -18.25
C ASN A 262 -21.10 9.88 -18.79
N SER A 263 -21.46 8.76 -19.43
CA SER A 263 -22.81 8.55 -19.96
C SER A 263 -23.82 8.41 -18.82
N ALA A 264 -23.50 7.65 -17.79
CA ALA A 264 -24.34 7.50 -16.59
C ALA A 264 -24.54 8.83 -15.86
N GLY A 265 -23.50 9.67 -15.81
CA GLY A 265 -23.57 11.05 -15.32
C GLY A 265 -24.65 11.88 -16.02
N GLN A 266 -24.66 11.85 -17.35
CA GLN A 266 -25.66 12.56 -18.16
C GLN A 266 -27.07 11.97 -18.02
N MET A 267 -27.19 10.68 -17.71
CA MET A 267 -28.47 9.99 -17.51
C MET A 267 -29.00 10.11 -16.07
N GLY A 268 -28.29 10.79 -15.17
CA GLY A 268 -28.65 10.85 -13.74
C GLY A 268 -28.48 9.52 -12.99
N ALA A 269 -27.76 8.55 -13.58
CA ALA A 269 -27.53 7.21 -13.04
C ALA A 269 -26.08 7.03 -12.55
N LEU A 270 -25.36 8.13 -12.26
CA LEU A 270 -23.94 8.11 -11.89
C LEU A 270 -23.64 7.18 -10.71
N LEU A 271 -24.41 7.29 -9.62
CA LEU A 271 -24.17 6.47 -8.41
C LEU A 271 -24.30 4.98 -8.71
N THR A 272 -25.32 4.59 -9.48
CA THR A 272 -25.55 3.19 -9.86
C THR A 272 -24.40 2.63 -10.68
N GLU A 273 -23.87 3.40 -11.63
CA GLU A 273 -22.71 2.98 -12.43
C GLU A 273 -21.44 2.89 -11.59
N LEU A 274 -21.19 3.86 -10.69
CA LEU A 274 -20.03 3.83 -9.80
C LEU A 274 -20.08 2.63 -8.83
N GLU A 275 -21.26 2.29 -8.32
CA GLU A 275 -21.47 1.10 -7.49
C GLU A 275 -21.19 -0.19 -8.28
N TYR A 276 -21.73 -0.31 -9.50
CA TYR A 276 -21.44 -1.44 -10.39
C TYR A 276 -19.94 -1.58 -10.68
N GLN A 277 -19.25 -0.47 -10.99
CA GLN A 277 -17.83 -0.48 -11.28
C GLN A 277 -16.98 -0.83 -10.05
N CYS A 278 -17.40 -0.42 -8.86
CA CYS A 278 -16.75 -0.79 -7.60
C CYS A 278 -16.73 -2.31 -7.40
N ASP A 279 -17.82 -3.01 -7.71
CA ASP A 279 -17.88 -4.46 -7.62
C ASP A 279 -16.93 -5.14 -8.64
N GLN A 280 -16.85 -4.59 -9.86
CA GLN A 280 -15.95 -5.09 -10.89
C GLN A 280 -14.46 -4.90 -10.53
N ILE A 281 -14.14 -3.79 -9.85
CA ILE A 281 -12.79 -3.51 -9.35
C ILE A 281 -12.30 -4.60 -8.42
N SER A 282 -13.14 -5.06 -7.49
CA SER A 282 -12.80 -6.15 -6.57
C SER A 282 -12.29 -7.39 -7.31
N SER A 283 -13.02 -7.78 -8.36
CA SER A 283 -12.65 -8.91 -9.22
C SER A 283 -11.36 -8.66 -9.99
N MET A 284 -11.14 -7.45 -10.53
CA MET A 284 -9.91 -7.10 -11.23
C MET A 284 -8.69 -7.12 -10.31
N PHE A 285 -8.84 -6.54 -9.11
CA PHE A 285 -7.78 -6.49 -8.13
C PHE A 285 -7.36 -7.91 -7.70
N GLY A 286 -8.33 -8.79 -7.43
CA GLY A 286 -8.08 -10.20 -7.13
C GLY A 286 -7.31 -10.92 -8.23
N LYS A 287 -7.72 -10.76 -9.50
CA LYS A 287 -7.04 -11.36 -10.66
C LYS A 287 -5.57 -10.91 -10.76
N TYR A 288 -5.31 -9.60 -10.66
CA TYR A 288 -3.94 -9.10 -10.75
C TYR A 288 -3.09 -9.46 -9.52
N MET A 289 -3.69 -9.53 -8.33
CA MET A 289 -3.03 -9.99 -7.12
C MET A 289 -2.52 -11.44 -7.27
N ILE A 290 -3.33 -12.31 -7.86
CA ILE A 290 -2.94 -13.71 -8.14
C ILE A 290 -1.75 -13.75 -9.11
N ILE A 291 -1.80 -12.99 -10.22
CA ILE A 291 -0.71 -12.93 -11.20
C ILE A 291 0.59 -12.42 -10.56
N VAL A 292 0.51 -11.39 -9.71
CA VAL A 292 1.67 -10.87 -8.97
C VAL A 292 2.22 -11.95 -8.03
N ARG A 293 1.34 -12.66 -7.32
CA ARG A 293 1.73 -13.74 -6.42
C ARG A 293 2.46 -14.85 -7.14
N GLU A 294 1.88 -15.39 -8.20
CA GLU A 294 2.47 -16.49 -8.98
C GLU A 294 3.84 -16.11 -9.52
N ARG A 295 3.95 -14.92 -10.13
CA ARG A 295 5.23 -14.43 -10.67
C ARG A 295 6.28 -14.30 -9.57
N LEU A 296 5.95 -13.63 -8.47
CA LEU A 296 6.90 -13.44 -7.38
C LEU A 296 7.35 -14.78 -6.81
N THR A 297 6.42 -15.69 -6.51
CA THR A 297 6.76 -17.04 -6.01
C THR A 297 7.71 -17.78 -6.95
N LEU A 298 7.48 -17.74 -8.27
CA LEU A 298 8.38 -18.34 -9.26
C LEU A 298 9.78 -17.73 -9.23
N TRP A 299 9.88 -16.39 -9.17
CA TRP A 299 11.18 -15.71 -9.04
C TRP A 299 11.92 -16.13 -7.77
N VAL A 300 11.22 -16.23 -6.63
CA VAL A 300 11.83 -16.69 -5.37
C VAL A 300 12.37 -18.11 -5.51
N GLN A 301 11.57 -19.02 -6.08
CA GLN A 301 11.94 -20.43 -6.26
C GLN A 301 13.16 -20.58 -7.17
N VAL A 302 13.25 -19.80 -8.25
CA VAL A 302 14.41 -19.82 -9.15
C VAL A 302 15.66 -19.30 -8.44
N ILE A 303 15.57 -18.17 -7.71
CA ILE A 303 16.70 -17.61 -6.96
C ILE A 303 17.17 -18.60 -5.89
N LEU A 304 16.24 -19.19 -5.13
CA LEU A 304 16.57 -20.15 -4.08
C LEU A 304 17.18 -21.42 -4.66
N GLY A 305 16.65 -21.93 -5.78
CA GLY A 305 17.19 -23.09 -6.47
C GLY A 305 18.62 -22.86 -6.97
N LEU A 306 18.88 -21.67 -7.54
CA LEU A 306 20.23 -21.30 -7.97
C LEU A 306 21.18 -21.15 -6.78
N LEU A 307 20.74 -20.53 -5.69
CA LEU A 307 21.53 -20.35 -4.48
C LEU A 307 21.90 -21.70 -3.86
N VAL A 308 20.90 -22.55 -3.59
CA VAL A 308 21.10 -23.87 -2.98
C VAL A 308 21.91 -24.79 -3.90
N GLY A 309 21.61 -24.79 -5.20
CA GLY A 309 22.35 -25.57 -6.19
C GLY A 309 23.82 -25.17 -6.26
N THR A 310 24.11 -23.86 -6.27
CA THR A 310 25.50 -23.37 -6.25
C THR A 310 26.22 -23.77 -4.96
N LEU A 311 25.53 -23.69 -3.82
CA LEU A 311 26.08 -24.09 -2.52
C LEU A 311 26.42 -25.59 -2.48
N ILE A 312 25.52 -26.45 -2.97
CA ILE A 312 25.75 -27.89 -3.08
C ILE A 312 26.96 -28.17 -3.98
N VAL A 313 27.01 -27.62 -5.18
CA VAL A 313 28.14 -27.84 -6.11
C VAL A 313 29.45 -27.37 -5.48
N ALA A 314 29.45 -26.19 -4.86
CA ALA A 314 30.63 -25.64 -4.20
C ALA A 314 31.12 -26.53 -3.05
N MET A 315 30.23 -27.23 -2.35
CA MET A 315 30.54 -28.14 -1.24
C MET A 315 31.01 -29.52 -1.72
N TYR A 316 30.39 -30.10 -2.76
CA TYR A 316 30.70 -31.45 -3.20
C TYR A 316 31.90 -31.51 -4.15
N LEU A 317 32.14 -30.48 -4.96
CA LEU A 317 33.26 -30.46 -5.91
C LEU A 317 34.64 -30.65 -5.23
N PRO A 318 34.95 -30.02 -4.08
CA PRO A 318 36.17 -30.27 -3.32
C PRO A 318 36.27 -31.71 -2.83
N ILE A 319 35.18 -32.29 -2.33
CA ILE A 319 35.14 -33.67 -1.84
C ILE A 319 35.52 -34.65 -2.94
N PHE A 320 34.96 -34.50 -4.14
CA PHE A 320 35.28 -35.37 -5.27
C PHE A 320 36.75 -35.30 -5.68
N LYS A 321 37.33 -34.09 -5.70
CA LYS A 321 38.75 -33.92 -6.08
C LYS A 321 39.72 -34.50 -5.07
N MET A 322 39.39 -34.50 -3.78
CA MET A 322 40.24 -35.19 -2.80
C MET A 322 40.21 -36.70 -2.97
N GLY A 323 39.08 -37.27 -3.42
CA GLY A 323 38.98 -38.70 -3.73
C GLY A 323 39.85 -39.15 -4.91
N GLU A 324 40.35 -38.22 -5.73
CA GLU A 324 41.31 -38.50 -6.82
C GLU A 324 42.78 -38.40 -6.37
N VAL A 325 43.05 -37.77 -5.22
CA VAL A 325 44.41 -37.46 -4.70
C VAL A 325 44.88 -38.48 -3.65
N VAL A 326 43.98 -39.36 -3.17
CA VAL A 326 44.27 -40.50 -2.28
C VAL A 326 44.24 -41.79 -3.09
#